data_AF-A0A212UFT8-F1
#
_entry.id   AF-A0A212UFT8-F1
#
_cell.length_a   1.000
_cell.length_b   1.000
_cell.length_c   1.000
_cell.angle_alpha   90.00
_cell.angle_beta   90.00
_cell.angle_gamma   90.00
#
_symmetry.space_group_name_H-M   'P 1'
#
loop_
_entity.id
_entity.type
_entity.pdbx_description
1 polymer ?
#
loop_
_entity_poly.entity_id
_entity_poly.type
_entity_poly.pdbx_seq_one_letter_code
_entity_poly.pdbx_strand_id
1 'polypeptide(L)'
;MKKALLLFASLFLFLVGGLQAAPANVNFSSERGVPFQLVFDGRALTRGGARQVFLDRLMPGYHWAEFIIPSGYGRSVNYRTQIFLDGGLETNFVLFTRNGYPPMLRKVSAIPIRGNYPPGRPGNGYPTNGGYDNTYPGGPAGPGRNDGGYPAPNSPYPNQGPYPNGPAYPSQPAYPNTYPDNRNNYNVMSPQDVSRLLQSVQRQSFDDNKLPILREALGAASLESDDLTRILSTLTFDRNRVELAKYAYPRIVDPQNFYRVYEAFDFQSNVQELQQYVQAYRR
;
A
#
# COMPACT_ATOMS: atom_id res chain seq x y z
N MET A 1 44.13 -38.48 17.79
CA MET A 1 42.69 -38.32 18.15
C MET A 1 42.29 -36.93 18.66
N LYS A 2 43.21 -35.96 18.86
CA LYS A 2 42.85 -34.60 19.35
C LYS A 2 42.53 -33.58 18.24
N LYS A 3 42.99 -33.80 17.00
CA LYS A 3 42.77 -32.89 15.85
C LYS A 3 41.40 -33.02 15.20
N ALA A 4 40.73 -34.17 15.32
CA ALA A 4 39.38 -34.39 14.81
C ALA A 4 38.30 -33.69 15.67
N LEU A 5 38.55 -33.52 16.97
CA LEU A 5 37.61 -32.88 17.89
C LEU A 5 37.47 -31.37 17.65
N LEU A 6 38.55 -30.71 17.19
CA LEU A 6 38.55 -29.28 16.88
C LEU A 6 37.79 -28.94 15.59
N LEU A 7 37.77 -29.84 14.61
CA LEU A 7 37.00 -29.66 13.36
C LEU A 7 35.48 -29.77 13.59
N PHE A 8 35.05 -30.63 14.51
CA PHE A 8 33.64 -30.71 14.90
C PHE A 8 33.20 -29.52 15.77
N ALA A 9 34.09 -29.00 16.64
CA ALA A 9 33.79 -27.81 17.43
C ALA A 9 33.65 -26.54 16.56
N SER A 10 34.45 -26.40 15.50
CA SER A 10 34.31 -25.28 14.54
C SER A 10 33.09 -25.41 13.63
N LEU A 11 32.69 -26.63 13.27
CA LEU A 11 31.49 -26.88 12.46
C LEU A 11 30.20 -26.65 13.26
N PHE A 12 30.24 -26.85 14.58
CA PHE A 12 29.11 -26.56 15.47
C PHE A 12 28.95 -25.06 15.77
N LEU A 13 30.04 -24.29 15.77
CA LEU A 13 30.02 -22.84 16.02
C LEU A 13 29.53 -22.00 14.82
N PHE A 14 29.57 -22.53 13.60
CA PHE A 14 28.98 -21.88 12.42
C PHE A 14 27.47 -22.16 12.25
N LEU A 15 26.91 -23.13 12.98
CA LEU A 15 25.47 -23.44 12.93
C LEU A 15 24.62 -22.64 13.94
N VAL A 16 25.24 -21.89 14.85
CA VAL A 16 24.55 -21.08 15.88
C VAL A 16 24.61 -19.58 15.56
N GLY A 17 25.13 -19.21 14.38
CA GLY A 17 24.92 -17.88 13.79
C GLY A 17 23.48 -17.73 13.35
N GLY A 18 22.52 -17.77 14.29
CA GLY A 18 21.15 -17.39 14.03
C GLY A 18 21.16 -15.96 13.53
N LEU A 19 20.96 -15.77 12.23
CA LEU A 19 20.54 -14.50 11.66
C LEU A 19 19.30 -14.08 12.47
N GLN A 20 19.49 -13.17 13.42
CA GLN A 20 18.40 -12.51 14.11
C GLN A 20 17.69 -11.70 13.04
N ALA A 21 16.66 -12.30 12.43
CA ALA A 21 15.82 -11.61 11.46
C ALA A 21 15.25 -10.37 12.16
N ALA A 22 15.38 -9.20 11.50
CA ALA A 22 14.88 -7.95 12.06
C ALA A 22 13.39 -8.13 12.41
N PRO A 23 12.93 -7.74 13.61
CA PRO A 23 11.55 -7.95 14.02
C PRO A 23 10.58 -7.28 13.04
N ALA A 24 9.39 -7.86 12.88
CA ALA A 24 8.31 -7.25 12.12
C ALA A 24 7.26 -6.63 13.07
N ASN A 25 6.66 -5.53 12.63
CA ASN A 25 5.49 -4.95 13.30
C ASN A 25 4.28 -5.05 12.38
N VAL A 26 3.09 -5.14 12.95
CA VAL A 26 1.85 -5.18 12.16
C VAL A 26 0.75 -4.37 12.83
N ASN A 27 -0.04 -3.69 12.02
CA ASN A 27 -1.23 -2.98 12.43
C ASN A 27 -2.44 -3.49 11.65
N PHE A 28 -3.49 -3.92 12.32
CA PHE A 28 -4.77 -4.27 11.70
C PHE A 28 -5.78 -3.19 12.05
N SER A 29 -6.43 -2.58 11.07
CA SER A 29 -7.53 -1.62 11.29
C SER A 29 -8.77 -1.97 10.47
N SER A 30 -9.94 -1.41 10.78
CA SER A 30 -11.19 -1.67 10.05
C SER A 30 -11.66 -0.45 9.24
N GLU A 31 -12.05 -0.62 7.97
CA GLU A 31 -12.40 0.44 7.00
C GLU A 31 -13.52 1.40 7.48
N ARG A 32 -14.35 0.99 8.45
CA ARG A 32 -15.50 1.78 8.96
C ARG A 32 -15.64 1.75 10.47
N GLY A 33 -14.55 1.42 11.18
CA GLY A 33 -14.58 1.24 12.63
C GLY A 33 -15.49 0.08 13.08
N VAL A 34 -15.72 -0.90 12.20
CA VAL A 34 -16.41 -2.14 12.57
C VAL A 34 -15.53 -2.88 13.56
N PRO A 35 -16.05 -3.22 14.76
CA PRO A 35 -15.28 -3.95 15.73
C PRO A 35 -14.96 -5.36 15.24
N PHE A 36 -13.81 -5.89 15.63
CA PHE A 36 -13.42 -7.27 15.41
C PHE A 36 -12.66 -7.80 16.63
N GLN A 37 -12.70 -9.11 16.85
CA GLN A 37 -11.73 -9.78 17.71
C GLN A 37 -10.64 -10.37 16.84
N LEU A 38 -9.39 -10.34 17.30
CA LEU A 38 -8.23 -10.91 16.64
C LEU A 38 -7.70 -12.11 17.41
N VAL A 39 -7.59 -13.24 16.71
CA VAL A 39 -6.78 -14.39 17.09
C VAL A 39 -5.58 -14.43 16.14
N PHE A 40 -4.38 -14.32 16.69
CA PHE A 40 -3.13 -14.24 15.92
C PHE A 40 -2.23 -15.42 16.30
N ASP A 41 -1.85 -16.24 15.32
CA ASP A 41 -1.14 -17.51 15.51
C ASP A 41 -1.76 -18.40 16.61
N GLY A 42 -3.09 -18.45 16.64
CA GLY A 42 -3.87 -19.22 17.63
C GLY A 42 -4.01 -18.55 19.00
N ARG A 43 -3.44 -17.36 19.22
CA ARG A 43 -3.57 -16.60 20.48
C ARG A 43 -4.61 -15.51 20.34
N ALA A 44 -5.64 -15.55 21.18
CA ALA A 44 -6.63 -14.46 21.24
C ALA A 44 -5.97 -13.20 21.84
N LEU A 45 -5.83 -12.15 21.04
CA LEU A 45 -5.17 -10.91 21.43
C LEU A 45 -6.15 -9.83 21.91
N THR A 46 -7.43 -9.98 21.58
CA THR A 46 -8.50 -9.05 21.99
C THR A 46 -9.53 -9.77 22.86
N ARG A 47 -9.91 -9.18 23.99
CA ARG A 47 -10.98 -9.70 24.87
C ARG A 47 -12.39 -9.23 24.47
N GLY A 48 -12.50 -8.34 23.48
CA GLY A 48 -13.73 -7.74 23.00
C GLY A 48 -13.54 -7.14 21.60
N GLY A 49 -14.55 -6.45 21.07
CA GLY A 49 -14.49 -5.85 19.74
C GLY A 49 -13.53 -4.65 19.67
N ALA A 50 -12.38 -4.82 19.03
CA ALA A 50 -11.41 -3.76 18.74
C ALA A 50 -11.60 -3.21 17.32
N ARG A 51 -11.21 -1.96 17.07
CA ARG A 51 -11.24 -1.34 15.73
C ARG A 51 -9.87 -1.29 15.07
N GLN A 52 -8.84 -1.40 15.90
CA GLN A 52 -7.45 -1.42 15.51
C GLN A 52 -6.65 -2.26 16.51
N VAL A 53 -5.69 -3.04 16.04
CA VAL A 53 -4.78 -3.85 16.86
C VAL A 53 -3.36 -3.69 16.29
N PHE A 54 -2.44 -3.23 17.13
CA PHE A 54 -1.02 -3.10 16.80
C PHE A 54 -0.22 -4.15 17.55
N LEU A 55 0.65 -4.87 16.84
CA LEU A 55 1.56 -5.87 17.38
C LEU A 55 2.99 -5.52 17.00
N ASP A 56 3.88 -5.55 17.98
CA ASP A 56 5.30 -5.27 17.80
C ASP A 56 6.13 -6.54 18.00
N ARG A 57 7.36 -6.51 17.46
CA ARG A 57 8.38 -7.55 17.73
C ARG A 57 7.91 -8.96 17.36
N LEU A 58 7.19 -9.08 16.25
CA LEU A 58 6.81 -10.36 15.67
C LEU A 58 8.00 -10.98 14.93
N MET A 59 8.00 -12.31 14.86
CA MET A 59 8.89 -13.02 13.96
C MET A 59 8.53 -12.64 12.51
N PRO A 60 9.51 -12.41 11.62
CA PRO A 60 9.21 -12.26 10.19
C PRO A 60 8.73 -13.58 9.58
N GLY A 61 7.93 -13.49 8.53
CA GLY A 61 7.42 -14.66 7.80
C GLY A 61 5.89 -14.73 7.79
N TYR A 62 5.38 -15.95 7.64
CA TYR A 62 3.94 -16.20 7.52
C TYR A 62 3.27 -16.36 8.89
N HIS A 63 2.16 -15.65 9.08
CA HIS A 63 1.32 -15.69 10.28
C HIS A 63 -0.13 -15.96 9.93
N TRP A 64 -0.86 -16.59 10.85
CA TRP A 64 -2.30 -16.76 10.74
C TRP A 64 -3.01 -15.64 11.51
N ALA A 65 -3.91 -14.93 10.83
CA ALA A 65 -4.77 -13.93 11.43
C ALA A 65 -6.24 -14.36 11.26
N GLU A 66 -6.96 -14.43 12.36
CA GLU A 66 -8.38 -14.78 12.40
C GLU A 66 -9.17 -13.66 13.05
N PHE A 67 -10.16 -13.17 12.31
CA PHE A 67 -11.00 -12.03 12.65
C PHE A 67 -12.41 -12.51 12.95
N ILE A 68 -12.89 -12.26 14.16
CA ILE A 68 -14.28 -12.53 14.56
C ILE A 68 -15.02 -11.20 14.52
N ILE A 69 -15.89 -11.04 13.52
CA ILE A 69 -16.55 -9.79 13.18
C ILE A 69 -18.03 -9.89 13.58
N PRO A 70 -18.52 -9.07 14.52
CA PRO A 70 -19.93 -9.06 14.87
C PRO A 70 -20.79 -8.65 13.68
N SER A 71 -21.90 -9.35 13.44
CA SER A 71 -22.94 -8.93 12.50
C SER A 71 -24.22 -8.50 13.24
N GLY A 72 -25.02 -7.64 12.59
CA GLY A 72 -26.24 -7.07 13.19
C GLY A 72 -27.34 -8.08 13.56
N TYR A 73 -27.26 -9.33 13.07
CA TYR A 73 -28.23 -10.39 13.36
C TYR A 73 -27.78 -11.33 14.50
N GLY A 74 -26.81 -10.91 15.32
CA GLY A 74 -26.34 -11.66 16.49
C GLY A 74 -25.40 -12.84 16.18
N ARG A 75 -25.10 -13.10 14.90
CA ARG A 75 -24.07 -14.08 14.49
C ARG A 75 -22.76 -13.35 14.18
N SER A 76 -21.63 -13.87 14.62
CA SER A 76 -20.34 -13.33 14.19
C SER A 76 -19.88 -14.02 12.90
N VAL A 77 -19.26 -13.25 12.00
CA VAL A 77 -18.57 -13.77 10.83
C VAL A 77 -17.12 -14.04 11.24
N ASN A 78 -16.67 -15.27 11.01
CA ASN A 78 -15.28 -15.63 11.20
C ASN A 78 -14.54 -15.54 9.87
N TYR A 79 -13.45 -14.80 9.84
CA TYR A 79 -12.60 -14.62 8.67
C TYR A 79 -11.14 -14.90 9.02
N ARG A 80 -10.61 -16.02 8.51
CA ARG A 80 -9.22 -16.44 8.72
C ARG A 80 -8.41 -16.28 7.44
N THR A 81 -7.22 -15.70 7.56
CA THR A 81 -6.31 -15.50 6.44
C THR A 81 -4.85 -15.66 6.87
N GLN A 82 -3.98 -16.00 5.92
CA GLN A 82 -2.53 -16.02 6.12
C GLN A 82 -1.95 -14.69 5.65
N ILE A 83 -1.05 -14.11 6.43
CA ILE A 83 -0.35 -12.87 6.08
C ILE A 83 1.15 -13.11 6.10
N PHE A 84 1.88 -12.35 5.29
CA PHE A 84 3.34 -12.31 5.33
C PHE A 84 3.81 -10.99 5.94
N LEU A 85 4.72 -11.08 6.91
CA LEU A 85 5.34 -9.95 7.58
C LEU A 85 6.82 -9.87 7.22
N ASP A 86 7.18 -8.77 6.56
CA ASP A 86 8.55 -8.46 6.20
C ASP A 86 9.35 -8.04 7.45
N GLY A 87 10.53 -8.63 7.63
CA GLY A 87 11.40 -8.27 8.74
C GLY A 87 11.89 -6.83 8.64
N GLY A 88 11.89 -6.12 9.77
CA GLY A 88 12.27 -4.71 9.83
C GLY A 88 11.21 -3.75 9.28
N LEU A 89 10.03 -4.22 8.89
CA LEU A 89 8.91 -3.39 8.44
C LEU A 89 7.75 -3.38 9.42
N GLU A 90 7.08 -2.24 9.50
CA GLU A 90 5.72 -2.13 10.01
C GLU A 90 4.73 -2.27 8.86
N THR A 91 3.96 -3.35 8.88
CA THR A 91 2.96 -3.63 7.86
C THR A 91 1.57 -3.21 8.34
N ASN A 92 0.91 -2.33 7.59
CA ASN A 92 -0.46 -1.92 7.87
C ASN A 92 -1.43 -2.75 7.02
N PHE A 93 -2.39 -3.37 7.66
CA PHE A 93 -3.51 -4.06 7.06
C PHE A 93 -4.82 -3.37 7.41
N VAL A 94 -5.73 -3.30 6.44
CA VAL A 94 -7.10 -2.84 6.65
C VAL A 94 -8.05 -3.99 6.36
N LEU A 95 -8.92 -4.28 7.32
CA LEU A 95 -10.04 -5.20 7.23
C LEU A 95 -11.26 -4.47 6.65
N PHE A 96 -11.76 -4.98 5.55
CA PHE A 96 -12.93 -4.47 4.86
C PHE A 96 -14.12 -5.37 5.18
N THR A 97 -15.17 -4.80 5.73
CA THR A 97 -16.41 -5.49 6.07
C THR A 97 -17.57 -4.76 5.41
N ARG A 98 -18.00 -5.25 4.25
CA ARG A 98 -19.09 -4.65 3.47
C ARG A 98 -20.30 -5.58 3.51
N ASN A 99 -21.49 -5.00 3.67
CA ASN A 99 -22.71 -5.78 3.70
C ASN A 99 -22.88 -6.56 2.39
N GLY A 100 -23.19 -7.85 2.47
CA GLY A 100 -23.35 -8.73 1.30
C GLY A 100 -22.04 -9.20 0.64
N TYR A 101 -20.87 -8.83 1.17
CA TYR A 101 -19.57 -9.28 0.66
C TYR A 101 -18.77 -9.99 1.77
N PRO A 102 -17.95 -11.00 1.42
CA PRO A 102 -17.07 -11.62 2.40
C PRO A 102 -16.06 -10.59 2.96
N PRO A 103 -15.68 -10.68 4.25
CA PRO A 103 -14.60 -9.85 4.78
C PRO A 103 -13.30 -10.10 4.03
N MET A 104 -12.50 -9.04 3.86
CA MET A 104 -11.20 -9.14 3.21
C MET A 104 -10.15 -8.31 3.95
N LEU A 105 -8.92 -8.83 4.04
CA LEU A 105 -7.78 -8.11 4.56
C LEU A 105 -6.91 -7.58 3.42
N ARG A 106 -6.57 -6.29 3.44
CA ARG A 106 -5.69 -5.67 2.43
C ARG A 106 -4.46 -5.07 3.09
N LYS A 107 -3.26 -5.41 2.60
CA LYS A 107 -2.01 -4.70 2.94
C LYS A 107 -2.08 -3.30 2.31
N VAL A 108 -2.06 -2.25 3.13
CA VAL A 108 -2.14 -0.86 2.68
C VAL A 108 -0.79 -0.16 2.66
N SER A 109 0.15 -0.57 3.52
CA SER A 109 1.53 -0.07 3.48
C SER A 109 2.47 -1.03 4.20
N ALA A 110 3.75 -0.93 3.87
CA ALA A 110 4.84 -1.52 4.65
C ALA A 110 5.96 -0.49 4.73
N ILE A 111 6.30 -0.05 5.93
CA ILE A 111 7.21 1.06 6.18
C ILE A 111 8.38 0.57 7.03
N PRO A 112 9.64 0.96 6.75
CA PRO A 112 10.76 0.56 7.59
C PRO A 112 10.57 1.01 9.05
N ILE A 113 10.83 0.10 9.99
CA ILE A 113 10.89 0.41 11.42
C ILE A 113 12.14 1.27 11.63
N ARG A 114 11.99 2.60 11.57
CA ARG A 114 13.10 3.52 11.82
C ARG A 114 13.47 3.44 13.30
N GLY A 115 14.69 3.03 13.61
CA GLY A 115 15.24 2.86 14.96
C GLY A 115 15.45 4.16 15.76
N ASN A 116 14.59 5.16 15.62
CA ASN A 116 14.69 6.42 16.34
C ASN A 116 13.44 6.62 17.21
N TYR A 117 13.35 5.85 18.31
CA TYR A 117 12.52 6.26 19.44
C TYR A 117 13.12 7.54 20.02
N PRO A 118 12.40 8.67 20.06
CA PRO A 118 12.76 9.77 20.95
C PRO A 118 12.70 9.24 22.40
N PRO A 119 13.69 9.57 23.26
CA PRO A 119 13.63 9.17 24.66
C PRO A 119 12.45 9.88 25.34
N GLY A 120 11.49 9.10 25.83
CA GLY A 120 10.54 9.54 26.86
C GLY A 120 9.26 10.21 26.35
N ARG A 121 8.20 9.42 26.21
CA ARG A 121 6.93 9.78 26.86
C ARG A 121 6.42 8.56 27.65
N PRO A 122 6.06 8.72 28.94
CA PRO A 122 5.66 7.62 29.80
C PRO A 122 4.39 6.97 29.24
N GLY A 123 4.33 5.64 29.32
CA GLY A 123 3.22 4.86 28.83
C GLY A 123 1.89 5.22 29.49
N ASN A 124 0.82 5.09 28.73
CA ASN A 124 -0.50 4.84 29.31
C ASN A 124 -0.96 3.47 28.83
N GLY A 125 -1.06 2.56 29.80
CA GLY A 125 -1.62 1.24 29.61
C GLY A 125 -3.09 1.27 29.20
N TYR A 126 -3.55 0.07 28.85
CA TYR A 126 -4.94 -0.33 28.69
C TYR A 126 -5.93 0.39 29.63
N PRO A 127 -7.17 0.59 29.16
CA PRO A 127 -8.27 0.08 29.95
C PRO A 127 -9.28 -0.75 29.14
N THR A 128 -9.56 -1.90 29.73
CA THR A 128 -10.84 -2.63 29.76
C THR A 128 -12.03 -1.77 30.18
N ASN A 129 -13.24 -2.22 29.81
CA ASN A 129 -14.58 -1.83 30.32
C ASN A 129 -15.14 -0.55 29.68
N GLY A 130 -16.28 -0.52 28.98
CA GLY A 130 -17.60 -1.07 29.33
C GLY A 130 -18.41 0.05 30.00
N GLY A 131 -19.52 0.50 29.40
CA GLY A 131 -20.45 1.43 30.05
C GLY A 131 -21.08 2.48 29.12
N TYR A 132 -22.39 2.36 28.94
CA TYR A 132 -23.32 3.32 28.35
C TYR A 132 -23.51 4.52 29.29
N ASP A 133 -23.66 5.75 28.79
CA ASP A 133 -24.80 6.62 29.13
C ASP A 133 -24.84 7.87 28.23
N ASN A 134 -26.05 8.41 28.09
CA ASN A 134 -26.54 9.42 27.19
C ASN A 134 -26.93 10.65 28.04
N THR A 135 -26.40 11.85 27.80
CA THR A 135 -27.06 13.10 28.24
C THR A 135 -26.46 14.37 27.63
N TYR A 136 -27.28 15.09 26.85
CA TYR A 136 -27.23 16.56 26.66
C TYR A 136 -27.71 17.24 27.96
N PRO A 137 -27.25 18.47 28.33
CA PRO A 137 -27.80 19.74 27.79
C PRO A 137 -26.75 20.90 27.70
N GLY A 138 -26.79 21.87 26.77
CA GLY A 138 -27.61 23.10 26.79
C GLY A 138 -26.71 24.38 26.74
N GLY A 139 -26.98 25.35 25.83
CA GLY A 139 -26.24 26.64 25.64
C GLY A 139 -26.58 27.74 26.68
N PRO A 140 -26.49 29.09 26.43
CA PRO A 140 -26.28 29.85 25.17
C PRO A 140 -25.38 31.15 25.28
N ALA A 141 -25.48 32.03 24.26
CA ALA A 141 -24.61 33.14 23.80
C ALA A 141 -24.63 34.51 24.55
N GLY A 142 -23.67 35.41 24.22
CA GLY A 142 -23.83 36.89 24.34
C GLY A 142 -22.54 37.75 24.28
N PRO A 143 -22.55 39.05 23.84
CA PRO A 143 -21.53 39.64 22.93
C PRO A 143 -20.81 40.95 23.41
N GLY A 144 -19.80 41.44 22.67
CA GLY A 144 -19.23 42.81 22.84
C GLY A 144 -18.14 43.21 21.82
N ARG A 145 -18.14 44.48 21.36
CA ARG A 145 -17.40 45.07 20.23
C ARG A 145 -16.48 46.26 20.65
N ASN A 146 -15.43 46.50 19.84
CA ASN A 146 -14.78 47.78 19.42
C ASN A 146 -13.55 48.42 20.13
N ASP A 147 -12.59 48.86 19.27
CA ASP A 147 -11.64 50.02 19.30
C ASP A 147 -10.57 50.16 20.42
N GLY A 148 -9.29 50.58 20.27
CA GLY A 148 -8.46 51.19 19.23
C GLY A 148 -7.37 52.10 19.89
N GLY A 149 -6.09 52.10 19.45
CA GLY A 149 -5.14 53.24 19.55
C GLY A 149 -3.97 53.25 20.60
N TYR A 150 -2.72 53.45 20.10
CA TYR A 150 -1.38 53.49 20.78
C TYR A 150 -0.98 54.87 21.38
N PRO A 151 0.20 55.04 22.05
CA PRO A 151 1.45 55.42 21.32
C PRO A 151 2.82 54.99 21.95
N ALA A 152 3.90 55.10 21.16
CA ALA A 152 5.31 54.96 21.53
C ALA A 152 6.11 56.25 21.17
N PRO A 153 7.32 56.46 21.74
CA PRO A 153 8.40 57.20 21.04
C PRO A 153 9.83 56.65 21.35
N ASN A 154 10.95 56.90 20.66
CA ASN A 154 11.35 57.31 19.31
C ASN A 154 12.91 57.14 19.22
N SER A 155 13.46 56.89 18.02
CA SER A 155 14.88 56.58 17.66
C SER A 155 15.87 57.77 17.67
N PRO A 156 17.13 57.59 17.21
CA PRO A 156 17.52 58.17 15.89
C PRO A 156 18.56 57.40 15.03
N TYR A 157 18.14 57.02 13.80
CA TYR A 157 18.67 57.18 12.41
C TYR A 157 20.18 57.41 12.06
N PRO A 158 20.66 57.09 10.81
CA PRO A 158 19.96 57.35 9.52
C PRO A 158 19.98 56.30 8.40
N ASN A 159 19.13 56.61 7.41
CA ASN A 159 18.54 55.83 6.31
C ASN A 159 19.18 56.20 4.96
N GLN A 160 19.46 55.21 4.08
CA GLN A 160 19.46 55.35 2.61
C GLN A 160 19.09 54.02 1.91
N GLY A 161 18.00 54.03 1.12
CA GLY A 161 17.90 53.35 -0.19
C GLY A 161 17.42 51.88 -0.27
N PRO A 162 16.39 51.55 -1.09
CA PRO A 162 15.85 50.19 -1.25
C PRO A 162 16.58 49.39 -2.35
N TYR A 163 17.03 48.17 -2.04
CA TYR A 163 17.59 47.21 -3.00
C TYR A 163 16.67 45.98 -3.21
N PRO A 164 16.71 45.35 -4.40
CA PRO A 164 15.74 44.35 -4.85
C PRO A 164 16.05 42.93 -4.35
N ASN A 165 15.00 42.13 -4.36
CA ASN A 165 14.91 40.72 -3.98
C ASN A 165 16.00 39.82 -4.63
N GLY A 166 16.63 38.98 -3.82
CA GLY A 166 17.72 38.06 -4.19
C GLY A 166 17.28 36.84 -5.02
N PRO A 167 18.26 36.03 -5.50
CA PRO A 167 18.17 35.33 -6.78
C PRO A 167 17.27 34.10 -6.81
N ALA A 168 16.50 34.01 -7.89
CA ALA A 168 15.70 32.86 -8.31
C ALA A 168 16.58 31.67 -8.71
N TYR A 169 16.17 30.47 -8.30
CA TYR A 169 16.72 29.21 -8.78
C TYR A 169 16.46 29.07 -10.30
N PRO A 170 17.44 28.66 -11.13
CA PRO A 170 17.22 28.47 -12.56
C PRO A 170 16.24 27.32 -12.82
N SER A 171 15.18 27.63 -13.54
CA SER A 171 14.29 26.68 -14.18
C SER A 171 15.06 25.81 -15.19
N GLN A 172 14.91 24.49 -15.08
CA GLN A 172 15.45 23.51 -16.03
C GLN A 172 14.87 23.73 -17.44
N PRO A 173 15.68 23.59 -18.51
CA PRO A 173 15.22 23.79 -19.87
C PRO A 173 14.25 22.68 -20.31
N ALA A 174 13.14 23.11 -20.93
CA ALA A 174 12.24 22.23 -21.65
C ALA A 174 12.96 21.60 -22.85
N TYR A 175 13.08 20.28 -22.86
CA TYR A 175 13.54 19.54 -24.04
C TYR A 175 12.37 19.41 -25.04
N PRO A 176 12.46 19.95 -26.26
CA PRO A 176 11.53 19.62 -27.32
C PRO A 176 11.99 18.30 -27.94
N ASN A 177 11.38 17.20 -27.53
CA ASN A 177 11.68 15.91 -28.12
C ASN A 177 10.83 15.70 -29.38
N THR A 178 11.23 16.34 -30.47
CA THR A 178 10.77 15.97 -31.82
C THR A 178 11.56 14.74 -32.27
N TYR A 179 10.94 13.56 -32.18
CA TYR A 179 11.38 12.42 -32.99
C TYR A 179 10.55 12.38 -34.29
N PRO A 180 11.21 12.19 -35.45
CA PRO A 180 10.54 12.16 -36.74
C PRO A 180 9.80 10.83 -36.94
N ASP A 181 8.61 10.95 -37.51
CA ASP A 181 7.69 9.90 -37.91
C ASP A 181 8.32 8.83 -38.81
N ASN A 182 7.90 7.57 -38.61
CA ASN A 182 7.44 6.63 -39.63
C ASN A 182 7.88 5.18 -39.35
N ARG A 183 7.00 4.40 -38.73
CA ARG A 183 6.60 3.05 -39.17
C ARG A 183 5.52 2.46 -38.25
N ASN A 184 4.34 2.28 -38.84
CA ASN A 184 3.12 1.67 -38.32
C ASN A 184 2.23 2.62 -37.51
N ASN A 185 1.02 2.80 -38.02
CA ASN A 185 -0.09 3.61 -37.52
C ASN A 185 -0.69 3.04 -36.22
N TYR A 186 0.19 2.77 -35.25
CA TYR A 186 -0.15 2.31 -33.92
C TYR A 186 0.00 3.52 -33.03
N ASN A 187 -1.13 4.07 -32.60
CA ASN A 187 -1.16 5.13 -31.60
C ASN A 187 -0.69 4.53 -30.28
N VAL A 188 0.64 4.49 -30.07
CA VAL A 188 1.25 3.97 -28.85
C VAL A 188 0.79 4.87 -27.71
N MET A 189 0.24 4.26 -26.66
CA MET A 189 -0.28 5.00 -25.53
C MET A 189 0.84 5.81 -24.91
N SER A 190 0.67 7.14 -24.83
CA SER A 190 1.69 8.00 -24.22
C SER A 190 1.82 7.70 -22.71
N PRO A 191 2.99 7.90 -22.09
CA PRO A 191 3.16 7.72 -20.65
C PRO A 191 2.18 8.54 -19.80
N GLN A 192 1.78 9.72 -20.30
CA GLN A 192 0.78 10.57 -19.67
C GLN A 192 -0.61 9.92 -19.70
N ASP A 193 -1.00 9.32 -20.82
CA ASP A 193 -2.29 8.64 -20.97
C ASP A 193 -2.35 7.35 -20.15
N VAL A 194 -1.26 6.59 -20.09
CA VAL A 194 -1.14 5.44 -19.18
C VAL A 194 -1.33 5.90 -17.73
N SER A 195 -0.67 6.99 -17.33
CA SER A 195 -0.80 7.52 -15.96
C SER A 195 -2.24 7.94 -15.63
N ARG A 196 -2.93 8.59 -16.57
CA ARG A 196 -4.35 8.96 -16.43
C ARG A 196 -5.26 7.74 -16.35
N LEU A 197 -5.02 6.73 -17.19
CA LEU A 197 -5.74 5.47 -17.16
C LEU A 197 -5.57 4.78 -15.80
N LEU A 198 -4.34 4.66 -15.31
CA LEU A 198 -4.05 4.06 -14.00
C LEU A 198 -4.78 4.81 -12.87
N GLN A 199 -4.80 6.15 -12.89
CA GLN A 199 -5.54 6.94 -11.91
C GLN A 199 -7.06 6.68 -11.97
N SER A 200 -7.63 6.55 -13.16
CA SER A 200 -9.06 6.24 -13.33
C SER A 200 -9.39 4.85 -12.81
N VAL A 201 -8.56 3.87 -13.14
CA VAL A 201 -8.71 2.45 -12.77
C VAL A 201 -8.51 2.25 -11.27
N GLN A 202 -7.56 2.96 -10.64
CA GLN A 202 -7.33 2.91 -9.19
C GLN A 202 -8.50 3.46 -8.36
N ARG A 203 -9.35 4.30 -8.94
CA ARG A 203 -10.60 4.77 -8.28
C ARG A 203 -11.65 3.66 -8.22
N GLN A 204 -11.55 2.64 -9.06
CA GLN A 204 -12.46 1.51 -9.04
C GLN A 204 -12.04 0.49 -7.97
N SER A 205 -13.00 0.03 -7.19
CA SER A 205 -12.75 -0.88 -6.07
C SER A 205 -12.55 -2.34 -6.50
N PHE A 206 -13.17 -2.77 -7.60
CA PHE A 206 -13.21 -4.18 -8.02
C PHE A 206 -12.73 -4.34 -9.45
N ASP A 207 -12.08 -5.47 -9.71
CA ASP A 207 -11.60 -5.80 -11.05
C ASP A 207 -12.72 -5.85 -12.09
N ASP A 208 -13.91 -6.32 -11.72
CA ASP A 208 -15.08 -6.34 -12.61
C ASP A 208 -15.45 -4.94 -13.14
N ASN A 209 -15.17 -3.89 -12.37
CA ASN A 209 -15.36 -2.50 -12.79
C ASN A 209 -14.14 -1.93 -13.52
N LYS A 210 -12.93 -2.44 -13.23
CA LYS A 210 -11.68 -2.04 -13.88
C LYS A 210 -11.59 -2.61 -15.30
N LEU A 211 -11.97 -3.87 -15.49
CA LEU A 211 -11.81 -4.61 -16.72
C LEU A 211 -12.51 -3.94 -17.93
N PRO A 212 -13.75 -3.45 -17.85
CA PRO A 212 -14.38 -2.74 -18.97
C PRO A 212 -13.60 -1.48 -19.37
N ILE A 213 -13.19 -0.66 -18.41
CA ILE A 213 -12.42 0.57 -18.64
C ILE A 213 -11.07 0.25 -19.29
N LEU A 214 -10.38 -0.78 -18.76
CA LEU A 214 -9.11 -1.24 -19.29
C LEU A 214 -9.29 -1.78 -20.72
N ARG A 215 -10.29 -2.63 -20.98
CA ARG A 215 -10.53 -3.16 -22.34
C ARG A 215 -10.81 -2.08 -23.37
N GLU A 216 -11.58 -1.06 -22.98
CA GLU A 216 -11.88 0.08 -23.82
C GLU A 216 -10.61 0.86 -24.15
N ALA A 217 -9.83 1.23 -23.13
CA ALA A 217 -8.59 1.99 -23.31
C ALA A 217 -7.52 1.21 -24.11
N LEU A 218 -7.33 -0.07 -23.81
CA LEU A 218 -6.37 -0.92 -24.53
C LEU A 218 -6.88 -1.35 -25.91
N GLY A 219 -8.18 -1.21 -26.20
CA GLY A 219 -8.76 -1.52 -27.50
C GLY A 219 -8.33 -0.54 -28.59
N ALA A 220 -8.11 0.73 -28.23
CA ALA A 220 -7.85 1.84 -29.15
C ALA A 220 -6.37 2.25 -29.26
N ALA A 221 -5.48 1.62 -28.49
CA ALA A 221 -4.08 2.02 -28.38
C ALA A 221 -3.14 0.81 -28.47
N SER A 222 -1.89 1.08 -28.87
CA SER A 222 -0.79 0.11 -28.76
C SER A 222 0.04 0.37 -27.53
N LEU A 223 0.71 -0.65 -27.00
CA LEU A 223 1.25 -0.63 -25.64
C LEU A 223 2.67 -1.17 -25.60
N GLU A 224 3.50 -0.62 -24.73
CA GLU A 224 4.74 -1.28 -24.32
C GLU A 224 4.46 -2.36 -23.26
N SER A 225 5.32 -3.38 -23.21
CA SER A 225 5.22 -4.48 -22.25
C SER A 225 5.30 -3.98 -20.80
N ASP A 226 6.08 -2.92 -20.55
CA ASP A 226 6.19 -2.29 -19.23
C ASP A 226 4.89 -1.56 -18.83
N ASP A 227 4.20 -0.93 -19.78
CA ASP A 227 2.88 -0.33 -19.53
C ASP A 227 1.84 -1.38 -19.17
N LEU A 228 1.80 -2.47 -19.95
CA LEU A 228 0.90 -3.57 -19.66
C LEU A 228 1.18 -4.14 -18.28
N THR A 229 2.44 -4.34 -17.89
CA THR A 229 2.82 -4.83 -16.56
C THR A 229 2.25 -3.94 -15.46
N ARG A 230 2.42 -2.61 -15.56
CA ARG A 230 1.85 -1.64 -14.60
C ARG A 230 0.33 -1.69 -14.54
N ILE A 231 -0.32 -1.86 -15.69
CA ILE A 231 -1.78 -1.98 -15.80
C ILE A 231 -2.27 -3.26 -15.12
N LEU A 232 -1.65 -4.41 -15.38
CA LEU A 232 -2.03 -5.69 -14.76
C LEU A 232 -1.88 -5.65 -13.24
N SER A 233 -0.85 -4.98 -12.72
CA SER A 233 -0.65 -4.79 -11.28
C SER A 233 -1.77 -3.97 -10.59
N THR A 234 -2.65 -3.31 -11.36
CA THR A 234 -3.85 -2.67 -10.79
C THR A 234 -4.98 -3.64 -10.51
N LEU A 235 -4.98 -4.82 -11.14
CA LEU A 235 -5.95 -5.87 -10.93
C LEU A 235 -5.57 -6.71 -9.69
N THR A 236 -6.59 -7.22 -9.03
CA THR A 236 -6.48 -7.97 -7.77
C THR A 236 -6.37 -9.46 -8.02
N PHE A 237 -7.07 -9.98 -9.03
CA PHE A 237 -7.11 -11.41 -9.33
C PHE A 237 -6.26 -11.73 -10.54
N ASP A 238 -5.32 -12.65 -10.37
CA ASP A 238 -4.48 -13.14 -11.47
C ASP A 238 -5.29 -13.65 -12.67
N ARG A 239 -6.44 -14.29 -12.44
CA ARG A 239 -7.32 -14.73 -13.53
C ARG A 239 -7.69 -13.56 -14.46
N ASN A 240 -8.01 -12.41 -13.87
CA ASN A 240 -8.34 -11.19 -14.60
C ASN A 240 -7.09 -10.59 -15.26
N ARG A 241 -5.92 -10.70 -14.60
CA ARG A 241 -4.64 -10.32 -15.20
C ARG A 241 -4.32 -11.16 -16.44
N VAL A 242 -4.53 -12.47 -16.40
CA VAL A 242 -4.30 -13.37 -17.55
C VAL A 242 -5.23 -13.00 -18.69
N GLU A 243 -6.52 -12.83 -18.39
CA GLU A 243 -7.52 -12.47 -19.39
C GLU A 243 -7.20 -11.14 -20.09
N LEU A 244 -6.84 -10.11 -19.30
CA LEU A 244 -6.48 -8.81 -19.86
C LEU A 244 -5.14 -8.86 -20.62
N ALA A 245 -4.15 -9.61 -20.13
CA ALA A 245 -2.87 -9.79 -20.81
C ALA A 245 -3.03 -10.46 -22.17
N LYS A 246 -3.85 -11.51 -22.26
CA LYS A 246 -4.21 -12.16 -23.53
C LYS A 246 -4.91 -11.19 -24.48
N TYR A 247 -5.84 -10.40 -23.98
CA TYR A 247 -6.55 -9.39 -24.77
C TYR A 247 -5.60 -8.31 -25.33
N ALA A 248 -4.63 -7.87 -24.54
CA ALA A 248 -3.69 -6.83 -24.91
C ALA A 248 -2.54 -7.31 -25.80
N TYR A 249 -2.21 -8.61 -25.78
CA TYR A 249 -1.05 -9.18 -26.47
C TYR A 249 -0.91 -8.79 -27.96
N PRO A 250 -1.97 -8.81 -28.79
CA PRO A 250 -1.87 -8.44 -30.20
C PRO A 250 -1.45 -6.97 -30.46
N ARG A 251 -1.48 -6.12 -29.43
CA ARG A 251 -1.23 -4.67 -29.52
C ARG A 251 0.08 -4.25 -28.87
N ILE A 252 0.91 -5.22 -28.46
CA ILE A 252 2.21 -4.97 -27.88
C ILE A 252 3.22 -4.59 -28.97
N VAL A 253 3.87 -3.44 -28.81
CA VAL A 253 4.84 -2.92 -29.80
C VAL A 253 6.25 -3.47 -29.61
N ASP A 254 6.55 -4.01 -28.42
CA ASP A 254 7.87 -4.54 -28.05
C ASP A 254 7.80 -6.00 -27.57
N PRO A 255 7.33 -6.95 -28.40
CA PRO A 255 7.10 -8.34 -28.00
C PRO A 255 8.35 -9.09 -27.50
N GLN A 256 9.55 -8.57 -27.77
CA GLN A 256 10.82 -9.05 -27.21
C GLN A 256 10.93 -8.83 -25.69
N ASN A 257 10.25 -7.81 -25.15
CA ASN A 257 10.25 -7.48 -23.72
C ASN A 257 9.06 -8.07 -22.96
N PHE A 258 8.18 -8.81 -23.65
CA PHE A 258 6.94 -9.32 -23.07
C PHE A 258 7.15 -10.23 -21.85
N TYR A 259 8.35 -10.79 -21.66
CA TYR A 259 8.68 -11.58 -20.48
C TYR A 259 8.52 -10.82 -19.15
N ARG A 260 8.59 -9.49 -19.16
CA ARG A 260 8.41 -8.64 -17.98
C ARG A 260 6.97 -8.67 -17.45
N VAL A 261 6.01 -8.92 -18.33
CA VAL A 261 4.58 -9.03 -17.98
C VAL A 261 4.33 -10.18 -17.00
N TYR A 262 5.21 -11.18 -16.95
CA TYR A 262 5.11 -12.31 -16.03
C TYR A 262 5.29 -11.90 -14.56
N GLU A 263 5.99 -10.80 -14.29
CA GLU A 263 6.20 -10.28 -12.93
C GLU A 263 4.91 -9.75 -12.28
N ALA A 264 3.87 -9.49 -13.07
CA ALA A 264 2.57 -9.06 -12.58
C ALA A 264 1.69 -10.20 -12.03
N PHE A 265 2.15 -11.45 -12.06
CA PHE A 265 1.37 -12.62 -11.64
C PHE A 265 1.85 -13.18 -10.29
N ASP A 266 0.89 -13.52 -9.44
CA ASP A 266 1.15 -14.10 -8.12
C ASP A 266 1.38 -15.63 -8.21
N PHE A 267 0.81 -16.31 -9.21
CA PHE A 267 0.92 -17.75 -9.37
C PHE A 267 1.60 -18.17 -10.67
N GLN A 268 2.56 -19.09 -10.55
CA GLN A 268 3.29 -19.66 -11.68
C GLN A 268 2.39 -20.33 -12.72
N SER A 269 1.25 -20.90 -12.32
CA SER A 269 0.27 -21.52 -13.24
C SER A 269 -0.29 -20.50 -14.23
N ASN A 270 -0.52 -19.26 -13.80
CA ASN A 270 -1.05 -18.19 -14.63
C ASN A 270 0.02 -17.66 -15.60
N VAL A 271 1.27 -17.60 -15.15
CA VAL A 271 2.43 -17.33 -16.02
C VAL A 271 2.55 -18.38 -17.11
N GLN A 272 2.47 -19.67 -16.76
CA GLN A 272 2.54 -20.77 -17.72
C GLN A 272 1.38 -20.71 -18.73
N GLU A 273 0.16 -20.41 -18.28
CA GLU A 273 -1.00 -20.26 -19.15
C GLU A 273 -0.81 -19.12 -20.17
N LEU A 274 -0.29 -17.97 -19.73
CA LEU A 274 -0.01 -16.84 -20.62
C LEU A 274 1.14 -17.16 -21.60
N GLN A 275 2.18 -17.85 -21.13
CA GLN A 275 3.28 -18.32 -21.99
C GLN A 275 2.80 -19.25 -23.11
N GLN A 276 1.94 -20.22 -22.77
CA GLN A 276 1.35 -21.13 -23.76
C GLN A 276 0.53 -20.38 -24.80
N TYR A 277 -0.28 -19.41 -24.37
CA TYR A 277 -1.05 -18.56 -25.28
C TYR A 277 -0.14 -17.78 -26.25
N VAL A 278 0.91 -17.14 -25.73
CA VAL A 278 1.88 -16.38 -26.55
C VAL A 278 2.60 -17.27 -27.56
N GLN A 279 3.00 -18.47 -27.16
CA GLN A 279 3.62 -19.44 -28.06
C GLN A 279 2.67 -19.90 -29.16
N ALA A 280 1.39 -20.13 -28.83
CA ALA A 280 0.38 -20.50 -29.81
C ALA A 280 0.06 -19.35 -30.77
N TYR A 281 0.07 -18.10 -30.31
CA TYR A 281 -0.21 -16.92 -31.14
C TYR A 281 0.90 -16.61 -32.14
N ARG A 282 2.15 -16.98 -31.85
CA ARG A 282 3.33 -16.76 -32.71
C ARG A 282 3.54 -17.83 -33.78
N ARG A 283 2.75 -18.91 -33.76
CA ARG A 283 2.79 -19.99 -34.74
C ARG A 283 1.81 -19.69 -35.87
#